data_AF-A0A2I0AJJ3-F1
#
_entry.id   AF-A0A2I0AJJ3-F1
#
_cell.length_a   1.000
_cell.length_b   1.000
_cell.length_c   1.000
_cell.angle_alpha   90.00
_cell.angle_beta   90.00
_cell.angle_gamma   90.00
#
_symmetry.space_group_name_H-M   'P 1'
#
loop_
_entity.id
_entity.type
_entity.pdbx_description
1 polymer ?
#
loop_
_entity_poly.entity_id
_entity_poly.type
_entity_poly.pdbx_seq_one_letter_code
_entity_poly.pdbx_strand_id
1 'polypeptide(L)' 'MHERFINRKGSMSQNVMMAVGFDSMIHFIVARWGGSAADSIVLRWALKNTDFFIPNSK' A
#
# COMPACT_ATOMS: atom_id res chain seq x y z
N MET A 1 -22.03 -3.07 -6.99
CA MET A 1 -20.69 -2.44 -6.94
C MET A 1 -20.12 -2.71 -5.55
N HIS A 2 -18.98 -3.39 -5.43
CA HIS A 2 -18.48 -3.85 -4.12
C HIS A 2 -18.07 -2.68 -3.23
N GLU A 3 -18.71 -2.53 -2.06
CA GLU A 3 -18.39 -1.53 -1.01
C GLU A 3 -16.90 -1.53 -0.61
N ARG A 4 -16.18 -2.63 -0.87
CA ARG A 4 -14.74 -2.78 -0.62
C ARG A 4 -13.86 -1.74 -1.33
N PHE A 5 -14.34 -1.07 -2.37
CA PHE A 5 -13.56 -0.15 -3.20
C PHE A 5 -13.99 1.32 -3.09
N ILE A 6 -15.05 1.58 -2.33
CA ILE A 6 -15.70 2.88 -2.25
C ILE A 6 -15.27 3.58 -0.97
N ASN A 7 -14.74 4.79 -1.07
CA ASN A 7 -14.36 5.57 0.08
C ASN A 7 -15.55 6.09 0.88
N ARG A 8 -15.29 6.65 2.06
CA ARG A 8 -16.34 7.23 2.91
C ARG A 8 -17.15 8.34 2.21
N LYS A 9 -16.64 8.89 1.10
CA LYS A 9 -17.31 9.90 0.26
C LYS A 9 -18.03 9.31 -0.97
N GLY A 10 -18.11 7.99 -1.12
CA GLY A 10 -18.82 7.34 -2.22
C GLY A 10 -18.02 7.22 -3.52
N SER A 11 -16.75 7.64 -3.55
CA SER A 11 -15.89 7.55 -4.74
C SER A 11 -14.97 6.33 -4.69
N MET A 12 -14.63 5.78 -5.84
CA MET A 12 -13.65 4.70 -5.92
C MET A 12 -12.25 5.24 -5.59
N SER A 13 -11.56 4.62 -4.62
CA SER A 13 -10.21 5.02 -4.22
C SER A 13 -9.25 3.84 -4.16
N GLN A 14 -8.02 4.08 -4.59
CA GLN A 14 -6.92 3.12 -4.53
C GLN A 14 -5.76 3.75 -3.79
N ASN A 15 -5.17 3.01 -2.86
CA ASN A 15 -3.98 3.47 -2.16
C ASN A 15 -2.76 2.77 -2.75
N VAL A 16 -1.73 3.55 -3.01
CA VAL A 16 -0.48 3.09 -3.59
C VAL A 16 0.63 3.44 -2.62
N MET A 17 1.43 2.45 -2.25
CA MET A 17 2.65 2.62 -1.49
C MET A 17 3.83 2.37 -2.40
N MET A 18 4.86 3.20 -2.26
CA MET A 18 6.09 3.12 -3.03
C MET A 18 7.29 3.23 -2.10
N ALA A 19 8.26 2.33 -2.26
CA ALA A 19 9.56 2.43 -1.63
C ALA A 19 10.57 2.99 -2.64
N VAL A 20 11.23 4.09 -2.25
CA VAL A 20 12.22 4.79 -3.06
C VAL A 20 13.56 4.70 -2.34
N GLY A 21 14.60 4.38 -3.10
CA GLY A 21 15.96 4.23 -2.59
C GLY A 21 16.69 5.56 -2.55
N PHE A 22 17.89 5.57 -1.97
CA PHE A 22 18.75 6.76 -1.95
C PHE A 22 19.21 7.21 -3.35
N ASP A 23 19.18 6.29 -4.32
CA ASP A 23 19.40 6.54 -5.74
C ASP A 23 18.20 7.23 -6.43
N SER A 24 17.15 7.58 -5.68
CA SER A 24 15.87 8.10 -6.19
C SER A 24 15.15 7.16 -7.16
N MET A 25 15.55 5.90 -7.22
CA MET A 25 14.86 4.88 -8.01
C MET A 25 13.77 4.22 -7.19
N ILE A 26 12.74 3.76 -7.89
CA ILE A 26 11.62 3.06 -7.30
C ILE A 26 11.99 1.58 -7.21
N HIS A 27 12.14 1.08 -5.99
CA HIS A 27 12.50 -0.33 -5.74
C HIS A 27 11.27 -1.21 -5.50
N PHE A 28 10.16 -0.61 -5.07
CA PHE A 28 8.94 -1.36 -4.79
C PHE A 28 7.71 -0.49 -4.96
N ILE A 29 6.67 -1.03 -5.61
CA ILE A 29 5.35 -0.41 -5.72
C ILE A 29 4.32 -1.46 -5.34
N VAL A 30 3.37 -1.09 -4.50
CA VAL A 30 2.21 -1.90 -4.19
C VAL A 30 0.95 -1.04 -4.22
N ALA A 31 -0.04 -1.50 -4.99
CA ALA A 31 -1.33 -0.86 -5.08
C ALA A 31 -2.39 -1.75 -4.46
N ARG A 32 -3.20 -1.21 -3.56
CA ARG A 32 -4.29 -1.96 -2.93
C ARG A 32 -5.58 -1.17 -2.98
N TRP A 33 -6.62 -1.88 -3.40
CA TRP A 33 -7.97 -1.40 -3.39
C TRP A 33 -8.56 -1.50 -1.98
N GLY A 34 -8.93 -0.36 -1.42
CA GLY A 34 -9.56 -0.32 -0.12
C GLY A 34 -10.23 1.02 0.08
N GLY A 35 -11.56 1.03 0.08
CA GLY A 35 -12.36 2.23 0.31
C GLY A 35 -11.99 2.98 1.59
N SER A 36 -11.45 2.28 2.59
CA SER A 36 -10.95 2.89 3.82
C SER A 36 -9.64 2.23 4.27
N ALA A 37 -8.78 1.84 3.33
CA ALA A 37 -7.47 1.32 3.73
C ALA A 37 -6.62 2.47 4.27
N ALA A 38 -6.25 2.47 5.53
CA ALA A 38 -5.16 3.34 5.99
C ALA A 38 -3.85 2.91 5.30
N ASP A 39 -2.89 3.80 5.10
CA ASP A 39 -1.58 3.48 4.50
C ASP A 39 -0.89 2.29 5.18
N SER A 40 -1.14 2.13 6.49
CA SER A 40 -0.67 0.99 7.30
C SER A 40 -1.23 -0.37 6.84
N ILE A 41 -2.41 -0.42 6.23
CA ILE A 41 -2.99 -1.65 5.69
C ILE A 41 -2.28 -2.06 4.40
N VAL A 42 -1.92 -1.09 3.56
CA VAL A 42 -1.14 -1.35 2.34
C VAL A 42 0.24 -1.87 2.71
N LEU A 43 0.89 -1.24 3.70
CA LEU A 43 2.16 -1.69 4.25
C LEU A 43 2.08 -3.10 4.85
N ARG A 44 1.08 -3.34 5.70
CA ARG A 44 0.90 -4.65 6.36
C ARG A 44 0.56 -5.74 5.35
N TRP A 45 -0.13 -5.41 4.26
CA TRP A 45 -0.38 -6.35 3.18
C TRP A 45 0.91 -6.65 2.42
N ALA A 46 1.72 -5.64 2.10
CA ALA A 46 3.03 -5.81 1.45
C ALA A 46 3.93 -6.74 2.26
N LEU A 47 4.09 -6.48 3.57
CA LEU A 47 4.89 -7.30 4.48
C LEU A 47 4.41 -8.77 4.59
N LYS A 48 3.14 -9.05 4.27
CA LYS A 48 2.55 -10.39 4.39
C LYS A 48 2.42 -11.16 3.07
N ASN A 49 2.29 -10.45 1.95
CA ASN A 49 1.91 -11.04 0.66
C ASN A 49 2.94 -10.76 -0.44
N THR A 50 4.02 -10.06 -0.13
CA THR A 50 5.12 -9.77 -1.06
C THR A 50 6.45 -9.99 -0.36
N ASP A 51 7.53 -10.03 -1.12
CA ASP A 51 8.90 -10.12 -0.60
C ASP A 51 9.43 -8.80 0.00
N PHE A 52 8.56 -7.79 0.13
CA PHE A 52 8.89 -6.56 0.83
C PHE A 52 9.16 -6.86 2.30
N PHE A 53 10.42 -6.68 2.72
CA PHE A 53 10.84 -6.78 4.11
C PHE A 53 11.48 -5.48 4.55
N ILE A 54 11.20 -5.08 5.79
CA ILE A 54 11.91 -3.98 6.44
C ILE A 54 13.05 -4.62 7.24
N PRO A 55 14.32 -4.31 6.95
CA PRO A 55 15.42 -4.81 7.76
C PRO A 55 15.24 -4.32 9.20
N ASN A 56 15.40 -5.22 10.18
CA ASN A 56 15.42 -4.81 11.59
C ASN A 56 16.58 -3.83 11.79
N SER A 57 16.27 -2.60 12.25
CA SER A 57 17.31 -1.69 12.71
C SER A 57 18.00 -2.35 13.90
N LYS A 58 19.33 -2.51 13.80
CA LYS A 58 20.16 -2.64 15.01
C LYS A 58 20.34 -1.27 15.63
#